data_AF-A0A060Y069-F1
#
_entry.id   AF-A0A060Y069-F1
#
_cell.length_a   1.000
_cell.length_b   1.000
_cell.length_c   1.000
_cell.angle_alpha   90.00
_cell.angle_beta   90.00
_cell.angle_gamma   90.00
#
_symmetry.space_group_name_H-M   'P 1'
#
loop_
_entity.id
_entity.type
_entity.pdbx_description
1 polymer ?
#
loop_
_entity_poly.entity_id
_entity_poly.type
_entity_poly.pdbx_seq_one_letter_code
_entity_poly.pdbx_strand_id
1 'polypeptide(L)'
;MCRFDKRDCHLALPYYKMSGLSLTEVISRNRGLSNSLCGYGKGFLFFLKHSLYEETLELLTEETANEVLDIFGVAEPSQFPHVIASPSMARASPDCGLAHLERLESIGAPSVPLTLSKAALALRMADLQLYRQHMDRHTEMLQVYGFIEEAKLLLHGRGDTVVPTLLARHLRDNQDGLLVAAMVALHENDKVKLDEADLFFQELCGDVSGPQGGPQLLVDFWEALLMASSQEAVIQELLFRLTTVYIDRVTRRDGRGFKPLKSADDLINWCSHYGVL
;
A
#
# COMPACT_ATOMS: atom_id res chain seq x y z
N MET A 1 23.72 8.85 33.69
CA MET A 1 23.59 10.01 32.78
C MET A 1 24.01 9.55 31.38
N CYS A 2 23.08 9.09 30.54
CA CYS A 2 23.39 8.52 29.22
C CYS A 2 23.93 9.62 28.29
N ARG A 3 25.22 9.54 27.93
CA ARG A 3 25.93 10.44 27.01
C ARG A 3 25.67 10.12 25.53
N PHE A 4 24.43 9.82 25.14
CA PHE A 4 24.05 9.87 23.73
C PHE A 4 23.35 11.20 23.49
N ASP A 5 24.20 12.20 23.25
CA ASP A 5 23.78 13.57 23.02
C ASP A 5 22.81 13.66 21.83
N LYS A 6 21.83 14.53 21.98
CA LYS A 6 20.53 14.50 21.32
C LYS A 6 20.52 15.02 19.88
N ARG A 7 21.68 15.38 19.31
CA ARG A 7 21.76 16.15 18.06
C ARG A 7 22.18 15.36 16.82
N ASP A 8 22.76 14.18 16.98
CA ASP A 8 23.45 13.48 15.89
C ASP A 8 22.94 12.06 15.60
N CYS A 9 21.66 11.75 15.90
CA CYS A 9 21.10 10.43 15.61
C CYS A 9 21.12 10.08 14.11
N HIS A 10 21.09 11.09 13.24
CA HIS A 10 21.19 10.95 11.80
C HIS A 10 22.57 10.42 11.35
N LEU A 11 23.63 10.62 12.15
CA LEU A 11 24.97 10.09 11.86
C LEU A 11 25.06 8.57 12.05
N ALA A 12 24.10 7.96 12.75
CA ALA A 12 24.03 6.51 12.90
C ALA A 12 23.68 5.80 11.58
N LEU A 13 22.89 6.45 10.71
CA LEU A 13 22.46 5.84 9.46
C LEU A 13 23.65 5.56 8.50
N PRO A 14 24.54 6.53 8.19
CA PRO A 14 25.76 6.25 7.44
C PRO A 14 26.64 5.18 8.12
N TYR A 15 26.76 5.21 9.45
CA TYR A 15 27.55 4.23 10.20
C TYR A 15 27.07 2.80 9.98
N TYR A 16 25.76 2.54 10.13
CA TYR A 16 25.21 1.21 9.89
C TYR A 16 25.26 0.81 8.42
N LYS A 17 24.93 1.72 7.48
CA LYS A 17 25.02 1.43 6.03
C LYS A 17 26.45 1.10 5.58
N MET A 18 27.47 1.76 6.14
CA MET A 18 28.87 1.49 5.83
C MET A 18 29.44 0.26 6.56
N SER A 19 28.78 -0.23 7.60
CA SER A 19 29.26 -1.38 8.38
C SER A 19 29.25 -2.69 7.60
N GLY A 20 28.55 -2.76 6.46
CA GLY A 20 28.39 -3.96 5.64
C GLY A 20 27.53 -5.04 6.27
N LEU A 21 26.90 -4.75 7.42
CA LEU A 21 26.02 -5.67 8.13
C LEU A 21 24.63 -5.69 7.49
N SER A 22 24.00 -6.86 7.49
CA SER A 22 22.59 -6.99 7.13
C SER A 22 21.67 -6.35 8.19
N LEU A 23 20.42 -6.08 7.83
CA LEU A 23 19.42 -5.55 8.77
C LEU A 23 19.23 -6.49 9.97
N THR A 24 19.17 -7.80 9.68
CA THR A 24 19.09 -8.86 10.69
C THR A 24 20.29 -8.85 11.67
N GLU A 25 21.51 -8.67 11.17
CA GLU A 25 22.73 -8.60 12.01
C GLU A 25 22.75 -7.35 12.89
N VAL A 26 22.33 -6.21 12.34
CA VAL A 26 22.24 -4.95 13.11
C VAL A 26 21.22 -5.11 14.24
N ILE A 27 20.04 -5.68 13.99
CA ILE A 27 19.04 -5.94 15.03
C ILE A 27 19.61 -6.88 16.10
N SER A 28 20.23 -7.99 15.69
CA SER A 28 20.81 -8.97 16.63
C SER A 28 21.89 -8.38 17.54
N ARG A 29 22.69 -7.42 17.07
CA ARG A 29 23.71 -6.74 17.89
C ARG A 29 23.11 -5.78 18.91
N ASN A 30 21.94 -5.23 18.62
CA ASN A 30 21.25 -4.27 19.48
C ASN A 30 20.26 -4.94 20.45
N ARG A 31 20.05 -6.27 20.35
CA ARG A 31 19.26 -7.09 21.30
C ARG A 31 19.55 -6.80 22.76
N GLY A 32 20.83 -6.63 23.12
CA GLY A 32 21.26 -6.41 24.50
C GLY A 32 20.91 -5.03 25.08
N LEU A 33 20.46 -4.07 24.27
CA LEU A 33 20.15 -2.70 24.71
C LEU A 33 18.74 -2.56 25.32
N SER A 34 17.86 -3.54 25.07
CA SER A 34 16.48 -3.58 25.60
C SER A 34 16.43 -3.69 27.13
N ASN A 35 17.44 -4.31 27.74
CA ASN A 35 17.57 -4.44 29.20
C ASN A 35 18.08 -3.14 29.88
N SER A 36 18.34 -2.08 29.11
CA SER A 36 18.75 -0.80 29.68
C SER A 36 17.54 0.06 30.06
N LEU A 37 17.65 0.76 31.20
CA LEU A 37 16.65 1.73 31.73
C LEU A 37 16.26 2.85 30.74
N CYS A 38 16.90 2.96 29.58
CA CYS A 38 16.73 4.03 28.59
C CYS A 38 15.99 3.60 27.31
N GLY A 39 15.62 2.33 27.16
CA GLY A 39 15.04 1.81 25.91
C GLY A 39 16.02 1.80 24.74
N TYR A 40 15.50 1.60 23.52
CA TYR A 40 16.30 1.56 22.30
C TYR A 40 16.92 2.93 21.97
N GLY A 41 18.18 2.94 21.53
CA GLY A 41 18.87 4.18 21.17
C GLY A 41 18.27 4.86 19.94
N LYS A 42 18.10 6.20 19.98
CA LYS A 42 17.50 6.98 18.86
C LYS A 42 18.19 6.79 17.51
N GLY A 43 19.51 6.59 17.49
CA GLY A 43 20.26 6.32 16.25
C GLY A 43 19.92 4.95 15.64
N PHE A 44 19.75 3.93 16.48
CA PHE A 44 19.31 2.60 16.05
C PHE A 44 17.87 2.62 15.54
N LEU A 45 16.96 3.29 16.26
CA LEU A 45 15.57 3.48 15.81
C LEU A 45 15.49 4.24 14.49
N PHE A 46 16.30 5.29 14.33
CA PHE A 46 16.38 6.06 13.09
C PHE A 46 16.87 5.19 11.91
N PHE A 47 17.90 4.37 12.12
CA PHE A 47 18.37 3.41 11.13
C PHE A 47 17.27 2.40 10.77
N LEU A 48 16.66 1.76 11.77
CA LEU A 48 15.66 0.72 11.56
C LEU A 48 14.43 1.27 10.81
N LYS A 49 13.96 2.46 11.20
CA LYS A 49 12.89 3.16 10.48
C LYS A 49 13.27 3.39 9.02
N HIS A 50 14.45 3.94 8.78
CA HIS A 50 14.89 4.23 7.42
C HIS A 50 15.02 2.94 6.58
N SER A 51 15.59 1.87 7.12
CA SER A 51 15.74 0.58 6.43
C SER A 51 14.40 -0.09 6.09
N LEU A 52 13.40 0.04 6.95
CA LEU A 52 12.04 -0.49 6.70
C LEU A 52 11.23 0.41 5.76
N TYR A 53 11.59 1.69 5.68
CA TYR A 53 10.92 2.68 4.83
C TYR A 53 11.48 2.65 3.42
N GLU A 54 12.79 2.46 3.28
CA GLU A 54 13.42 2.05 2.05
C GLU A 54 12.90 0.67 1.65
N GLU A 55 12.65 0.46 0.36
CA GLU A 55 12.23 -0.83 -0.18
C GLU A 55 13.45 -1.75 -0.30
N THR A 56 14.01 -2.09 0.86
CA THR A 56 15.12 -3.01 0.96
C THR A 56 14.64 -4.42 0.61
N LEU A 57 15.43 -5.13 -0.21
CA LEU A 57 15.12 -6.51 -0.65
C LEU A 57 15.31 -7.56 0.46
N GLU A 58 15.82 -7.18 1.63
CA GLU A 58 16.05 -8.12 2.74
C GLU A 58 14.73 -8.45 3.44
N LEU A 59 14.26 -9.68 3.26
CA LEU A 59 13.14 -10.25 4.01
C LEU A 59 13.63 -10.71 5.39
N LEU A 60 13.04 -10.15 6.44
CA LEU A 60 13.34 -10.57 7.80
C LEU A 60 12.77 -11.98 8.07
N THR A 61 13.45 -12.74 8.93
CA THR A 61 12.87 -13.97 9.49
C THR A 61 11.69 -13.61 10.39
N GLU A 62 10.79 -14.55 10.64
CA GLU A 62 9.65 -14.33 11.54
C GLU A 62 10.11 -13.87 12.93
N GLU A 63 11.14 -14.50 13.50
CA GLU A 63 11.70 -14.12 14.80
C GLU A 63 12.20 -12.68 14.83
N THR A 64 13.00 -12.28 13.84
CA THR A 64 13.55 -10.91 13.77
C THR A 64 12.45 -9.89 13.45
N ALA A 65 11.48 -10.25 12.61
CA ALA A 65 10.36 -9.37 12.31
C ALA A 65 9.47 -9.15 13.54
N ASN A 66 9.19 -10.19 14.32
CA ASN A 66 8.44 -10.06 15.57
C ASN A 66 9.19 -9.21 16.60
N GLU A 67 10.51 -9.33 16.66
CA GLU A 67 11.34 -8.45 17.51
C GLU A 67 11.25 -6.98 17.08
N VAL A 68 11.23 -6.71 15.77
CA VAL A 68 10.99 -5.35 15.24
C VAL A 68 9.61 -4.84 15.66
N LEU A 69 8.58 -5.70 15.65
CA LEU A 69 7.25 -5.33 16.15
C LEU A 69 7.31 -4.94 17.64
N ASP A 70 8.01 -5.72 18.47
CA ASP A 70 8.15 -5.40 19.90
C ASP A 70 8.91 -4.09 20.14
N ILE A 71 9.97 -3.83 19.36
CA ILE A 71 10.74 -2.57 19.40
C ILE A 71 9.82 -1.38 19.13
N PHE A 72 9.09 -1.38 18.01
CA PHE A 72 8.24 -0.25 17.62
C PHE A 72 6.99 -0.13 18.49
N GLY A 73 6.44 -1.25 18.98
CA GLY A 73 5.30 -1.27 19.89
C GLY A 73 5.57 -0.56 21.23
N VAL A 74 6.83 -0.42 21.63
CA VAL A 74 7.25 0.33 22.83
C VAL A 74 7.82 1.70 22.47
N ALA A 75 8.69 1.78 21.47
CA ALA A 75 9.47 2.98 21.20
C ALA A 75 8.71 4.05 20.40
N GLU A 76 8.01 3.64 19.32
CA GLU A 76 7.30 4.56 18.42
C GLU A 76 5.98 3.93 17.91
N PRO A 77 4.97 3.75 18.77
CA PRO A 77 3.74 3.03 18.42
C PRO A 77 2.95 3.69 17.28
N SER A 78 3.07 5.01 17.10
CA SER A 78 2.40 5.72 16.00
C SER A 78 2.90 5.33 14.61
N GLN A 79 4.11 4.78 14.49
CA GLN A 79 4.71 4.37 13.22
C GLN A 79 4.34 2.93 12.83
N PHE A 80 3.59 2.25 13.69
CA PHE A 80 3.36 0.81 13.59
C PHE A 80 2.59 0.37 12.32
N PRO A 81 1.54 1.09 11.87
CA PRO A 81 0.88 0.79 10.58
C PRO A 81 1.89 0.79 9.41
N HIS A 82 2.81 1.76 9.40
CA HIS A 82 3.85 1.89 8.39
C HIS A 82 4.88 0.77 8.44
N VAL A 83 5.25 0.33 9.64
CA VAL A 83 6.21 -0.77 9.83
C VAL A 83 5.61 -2.08 9.35
N ILE A 84 4.38 -2.43 9.75
CA ILE A 84 3.73 -3.67 9.34
C ILE A 84 3.52 -3.75 7.83
N ALA A 85 3.22 -2.62 7.19
CA ALA A 85 3.02 -2.57 5.74
C ALA A 85 4.33 -2.72 4.94
N SER A 86 5.50 -2.69 5.58
CA SER A 86 6.79 -2.83 4.91
C SER A 86 7.00 -4.23 4.31
N PRO A 87 7.58 -4.34 3.10
CA PRO A 87 7.88 -5.64 2.48
C PRO A 87 8.82 -6.51 3.32
N SER A 88 9.79 -5.92 4.04
CA SER A 88 10.71 -6.64 4.92
C SER A 88 9.98 -7.39 6.06
N MET A 89 8.77 -6.95 6.40
CA MET A 89 7.92 -7.50 7.46
C MET A 89 6.94 -8.57 6.95
N ALA A 90 7.04 -9.00 5.68
CA ALA A 90 6.12 -9.97 5.08
C ALA A 90 6.02 -11.31 5.85
N ARG A 91 7.06 -11.69 6.59
CA ARG A 91 7.13 -12.90 7.42
C ARG A 91 6.79 -12.68 8.90
N ALA A 92 6.46 -11.46 9.31
CA ALA A 92 6.06 -11.17 10.69
C ALA A 92 4.77 -11.93 11.03
N SER A 93 4.66 -12.41 12.28
CA SER A 93 3.45 -13.09 12.76
C SER A 93 2.25 -12.13 12.70
N PRO A 94 1.18 -12.49 11.98
CA PRO A 94 0.02 -11.62 11.86
C PRO A 94 -0.72 -11.48 13.21
N ASP A 95 -0.77 -12.53 14.04
CA ASP A 95 -1.33 -12.47 15.40
C ASP A 95 -0.58 -11.46 16.28
N CYS A 96 0.76 -11.50 16.25
CA CYS A 96 1.59 -10.56 17.00
C CYS A 96 1.36 -9.11 16.52
N GLY A 97 1.36 -8.90 15.20
CA GLY A 97 1.08 -7.59 14.61
C GLY A 97 -0.31 -7.05 14.99
N LEU A 98 -1.32 -7.92 14.98
CA LEU A 98 -2.70 -7.54 15.33
C LEU A 98 -2.79 -7.12 16.80
N ALA A 99 -2.21 -7.91 17.72
CA ALA A 99 -2.21 -7.60 19.15
C ALA A 99 -1.56 -6.23 19.46
N HIS A 100 -0.48 -5.87 18.77
CA HIS A 100 0.14 -4.56 18.90
C HIS A 100 -0.71 -3.44 18.30
N LEU A 101 -1.39 -3.65 17.15
CA LEU A 101 -2.34 -2.69 16.58
C LEU A 101 -3.58 -2.49 17.46
N GLU A 102 -4.05 -3.54 18.15
CA GLU A 102 -5.13 -3.45 19.14
C GLU A 102 -4.71 -2.65 20.37
N ARG A 103 -3.50 -2.89 20.88
CA ARG A 103 -2.94 -2.08 21.95
C ARG A 103 -2.84 -0.62 21.53
N LEU A 104 -2.37 -0.34 20.31
CA LEU A 104 -2.29 1.02 19.79
C LEU A 104 -3.66 1.70 19.71
N GLU A 105 -4.69 0.99 19.23
CA GLU A 105 -6.07 1.48 19.20
C GLU A 105 -6.63 1.74 20.60
N SER A 106 -6.21 0.97 21.62
CA SER A 106 -6.68 1.18 23.00
C SER A 106 -6.07 2.42 23.68
N ILE A 107 -4.89 2.86 23.23
CA ILE A 107 -4.14 3.98 23.82
C ILE A 107 -4.41 5.29 23.05
N GLY A 108 -4.75 5.21 21.76
CA GLY A 108 -4.98 6.35 20.88
C GLY A 108 -6.38 6.40 20.28
N ALA A 109 -6.65 7.41 19.44
CA ALA A 109 -7.84 7.43 18.61
C ALA A 109 -7.68 6.46 17.43
N PRO A 110 -8.77 5.81 16.96
CA PRO A 110 -8.71 4.96 15.77
C PRO A 110 -8.33 5.81 14.56
N SER A 111 -7.25 5.44 13.88
CA SER A 111 -6.88 6.02 12.59
C SER A 111 -7.29 5.08 11.45
N VAL A 112 -7.53 5.66 10.27
CA VAL A 112 -7.89 4.86 9.10
C VAL A 112 -6.76 3.91 8.70
N PRO A 113 -5.48 4.33 8.60
CA PRO A 113 -4.38 3.41 8.29
C PRO A 113 -4.25 2.27 9.29
N LEU A 114 -4.45 2.54 10.58
CA LEU A 114 -4.45 1.50 11.61
C LEU A 114 -5.53 0.45 11.32
N THR A 115 -6.74 0.90 10.99
CA THR A 115 -7.87 0.01 10.68
C THR A 115 -7.60 -0.81 9.41
N LEU A 116 -7.05 -0.19 8.37
CA LEU A 116 -6.68 -0.86 7.13
C LEU A 116 -5.52 -1.85 7.33
N SER A 117 -4.54 -1.54 8.18
CA SER A 117 -3.47 -2.47 8.56
C SER A 117 -4.03 -3.70 9.30
N LYS A 118 -5.02 -3.52 10.18
CA LYS A 118 -5.73 -4.66 10.82
C LYS A 118 -6.45 -5.51 9.79
N ALA A 119 -7.14 -4.89 8.84
CA ALA A 119 -7.79 -5.59 7.73
C ALA A 119 -6.78 -6.40 6.91
N ALA A 120 -5.62 -5.82 6.58
CA ALA A 120 -4.56 -6.51 5.85
C ALA A 120 -3.98 -7.71 6.62
N LEU A 121 -3.80 -7.61 7.95
CA LEU A 121 -3.38 -8.73 8.78
C LEU A 121 -4.44 -9.81 8.90
N ALA A 122 -5.72 -9.44 9.06
CA ALA A 122 -6.83 -10.38 9.08
C ALA A 122 -6.90 -11.21 7.78
N LEU A 123 -6.65 -10.60 6.62
CA LEU A 123 -6.51 -11.32 5.35
C LEU A 123 -5.34 -12.31 5.34
N ARG A 124 -4.19 -11.94 5.91
CA ARG A 124 -3.03 -12.86 6.03
C ARG A 124 -3.33 -14.05 6.95
N MET A 125 -4.23 -13.88 7.92
CA MET A 125 -4.74 -14.95 8.79
C MET A 125 -5.87 -15.77 8.16
N ALA A 126 -6.30 -15.42 6.94
CA ALA A 126 -7.49 -15.96 6.29
C ALA A 126 -8.80 -15.75 7.07
N ASP A 127 -8.85 -14.75 7.97
CA ASP A 127 -10.05 -14.37 8.70
C ASP A 127 -10.82 -13.28 7.93
N LEU A 128 -11.70 -13.74 7.03
CA LEU A 128 -12.54 -12.85 6.22
C LEU A 128 -13.61 -12.11 7.02
N GLN A 129 -14.03 -12.63 8.18
CA GLN A 129 -15.03 -11.97 9.01
C GLN A 129 -14.41 -10.75 9.69
N LEU A 130 -13.23 -10.93 10.28
CA LEU A 130 -12.47 -9.84 10.90
C LEU A 130 -12.04 -8.79 9.86
N TYR A 131 -11.64 -9.23 8.67
CA TYR A 131 -11.37 -8.32 7.54
C TYR A 131 -12.57 -7.41 7.25
N ARG A 132 -13.76 -7.98 7.03
CA ARG A 132 -14.98 -7.22 6.74
C ARG A 132 -15.32 -6.25 7.86
N GLN A 133 -15.24 -6.72 9.10
CA GLN A 133 -15.48 -5.87 10.27
C GLN A 133 -14.57 -4.64 10.30
N HIS A 134 -13.30 -4.77 9.91
CA HIS A 134 -12.39 -3.65 9.85
C HIS A 134 -12.66 -2.74 8.64
N MET A 135 -12.93 -3.29 7.47
CA MET A 135 -13.25 -2.49 6.28
C MET A 135 -14.55 -1.68 6.48
N ASP A 136 -15.60 -2.29 7.03
CA ASP A 136 -16.92 -1.67 7.20
C ASP A 136 -16.96 -0.53 8.23
N ARG A 137 -15.89 -0.33 9.01
CA ARG A 137 -15.78 0.80 9.97
C ARG A 137 -15.69 2.16 9.29
N HIS A 138 -15.20 2.20 8.06
CA HIS A 138 -14.93 3.43 7.32
C HIS A 138 -15.63 3.41 5.97
N THR A 139 -16.10 4.57 5.53
CA THR A 139 -16.62 4.74 4.17
C THR A 139 -15.50 4.57 3.15
N GLU A 140 -15.83 4.20 1.91
CA GLU A 140 -14.83 4.07 0.83
C GLU A 140 -13.95 5.31 0.68
N MET A 141 -14.52 6.51 0.79
CA MET A 141 -13.76 7.76 0.74
C MET A 141 -12.70 7.86 1.85
N LEU A 142 -13.03 7.48 3.08
CA LEU A 142 -12.06 7.46 4.17
C LEU A 142 -11.00 6.38 3.95
N GLN A 143 -11.38 5.21 3.45
CA GLN A 143 -10.44 4.14 3.11
C GLN A 143 -9.44 4.60 2.05
N VAL A 144 -9.88 5.34 1.02
CA VAL A 144 -8.99 5.97 0.02
C VAL A 144 -7.97 6.90 0.68
N TYR A 145 -8.40 7.79 1.61
CA TYR A 145 -7.47 8.63 2.36
C TYR A 145 -6.47 7.79 3.19
N GLY A 146 -6.93 6.69 3.78
CA GLY A 146 -6.06 5.74 4.49
C GLY A 146 -4.99 5.12 3.59
N PHE A 147 -5.33 4.81 2.33
CA PHE A 147 -4.35 4.32 1.35
C PHE A 147 -3.38 5.41 0.88
N ILE A 148 -3.79 6.68 0.81
CA ILE A 148 -2.86 7.79 0.53
C ILE A 148 -1.83 7.94 1.66
N GLU A 149 -2.27 7.79 2.92
CA GLU A 149 -1.41 7.81 4.09
C GLU A 149 -0.47 6.60 4.16
N GLU A 150 -0.95 5.42 3.76
CA GLU A 150 -0.16 4.19 3.71
C GLU A 150 -0.33 3.41 2.39
N ALA A 151 0.44 3.82 1.38
CA ALA A 151 0.43 3.21 0.05
C ALA A 151 0.95 1.77 0.05
N LYS A 152 1.82 1.39 1.02
CA LYS A 152 2.42 0.05 1.09
C LYS A 152 1.43 -1.04 1.48
N LEU A 153 0.21 -0.66 1.88
CA LEU A 153 -0.88 -1.62 2.04
C LEU A 153 -1.37 -2.16 0.70
N LEU A 154 -1.20 -1.43 -0.41
CA LEU A 154 -1.65 -1.85 -1.74
C LEU A 154 -0.52 -2.34 -2.63
N LEU A 155 0.63 -1.66 -2.62
CA LEU A 155 1.76 -2.02 -3.47
C LEU A 155 3.11 -1.89 -2.76
N HIS A 156 4.04 -2.76 -3.14
CA HIS A 156 5.45 -2.64 -2.79
C HIS A 156 6.27 -2.41 -4.05
N GLY A 157 7.43 -1.77 -3.91
CA GLY A 157 8.30 -1.50 -5.04
C GLY A 157 8.09 -0.11 -5.64
N ARG A 158 9.08 0.33 -6.41
CA ARG A 158 9.17 1.62 -7.09
C ARG A 158 9.86 1.44 -8.44
N GLY A 159 9.55 2.34 -9.38
CA GLY A 159 10.06 2.26 -10.74
C GLY A 159 9.60 0.99 -11.46
N ASP A 160 10.55 0.21 -11.96
CA ASP A 160 10.27 -0.92 -12.87
C ASP A 160 9.88 -2.22 -12.15
N THR A 161 9.90 -2.24 -10.82
CA THR A 161 9.52 -3.41 -10.02
C THR A 161 8.40 -3.03 -9.08
N VAL A 162 7.16 -3.33 -9.45
CA VAL A 162 5.96 -3.10 -8.63
C VAL A 162 5.30 -4.42 -8.32
N VAL A 163 5.04 -4.68 -7.03
CA VAL A 163 4.46 -5.92 -6.54
C VAL A 163 3.17 -5.61 -5.79
N PRO A 164 2.01 -6.06 -6.29
CA PRO A 164 0.75 -5.92 -5.57
C PRO A 164 0.73 -6.74 -4.27
N THR A 165 0.13 -6.19 -3.22
CA THR A 165 -0.01 -6.89 -1.92
C THR A 165 -1.14 -7.91 -1.95
N LEU A 166 -1.28 -8.70 -0.87
CA LEU A 166 -2.42 -9.58 -0.67
C LEU A 166 -3.74 -8.80 -0.60
N LEU A 167 -3.73 -7.62 0.04
CA LEU A 167 -4.90 -6.76 0.15
C LEU A 167 -5.34 -6.25 -1.23
N ALA A 168 -4.40 -5.79 -2.07
CA ALA A 168 -4.71 -5.38 -3.44
C ALA A 168 -5.35 -6.51 -4.26
N ARG A 169 -4.82 -7.73 -4.17
CA ARG A 169 -5.43 -8.92 -4.82
C ARG A 169 -6.84 -9.19 -4.32
N HIS A 170 -7.07 -9.07 -3.01
CA HIS A 170 -8.40 -9.25 -2.44
C HIS A 170 -9.39 -8.17 -2.89
N LEU A 171 -8.94 -6.90 -2.97
CA LEU A 171 -9.76 -5.80 -3.46
C LEU A 171 -10.10 -5.96 -4.94
N ARG A 172 -9.16 -6.41 -5.79
CA ARG A 172 -9.44 -6.73 -7.20
C ARG A 172 -10.65 -7.65 -7.35
N ASP A 173 -10.75 -8.67 -6.51
CA ASP A 173 -11.78 -9.71 -6.65
C ASP A 173 -13.13 -9.33 -6.01
N ASN A 174 -13.16 -8.37 -5.09
CA ASN A 174 -14.34 -8.07 -4.27
C ASN A 174 -14.81 -6.60 -4.31
N GLN A 175 -13.89 -5.66 -4.56
CA GLN A 175 -14.06 -4.20 -4.48
C GLN A 175 -13.12 -3.50 -5.48
N ASP A 176 -13.25 -3.85 -6.76
CA ASP A 176 -12.45 -3.31 -7.86
C ASP A 176 -12.56 -1.78 -7.99
N GLY A 177 -13.75 -1.22 -7.78
CA GLY A 177 -13.97 0.23 -7.76
C GLY A 177 -13.18 0.96 -6.68
N LEU A 178 -13.10 0.42 -5.45
CA LEU A 178 -12.30 0.97 -4.37
C LEU A 178 -10.81 0.94 -4.72
N LEU A 179 -10.35 -0.17 -5.31
CA LEU A 179 -8.95 -0.31 -5.73
C LEU A 179 -8.56 0.72 -6.79
N VAL A 180 -9.41 0.91 -7.80
CA VAL A 180 -9.19 1.93 -8.84
C VAL A 180 -9.19 3.33 -8.23
N ALA A 181 -10.17 3.65 -7.38
CA ALA A 181 -10.24 4.95 -6.71
C ALA A 181 -9.00 5.22 -5.85
N ALA A 182 -8.52 4.21 -5.12
CA ALA A 182 -7.30 4.31 -4.33
C ALA A 182 -6.06 4.56 -5.20
N MET A 183 -5.92 3.87 -6.34
CA MET A 183 -4.78 4.08 -7.25
C MET A 183 -4.80 5.46 -7.92
N VAL A 184 -5.97 5.94 -8.35
CA VAL A 184 -6.13 7.32 -8.86
C VAL A 184 -5.72 8.33 -7.80
N ALA A 185 -6.18 8.15 -6.56
CA ALA A 185 -5.83 9.04 -5.47
C ALA A 185 -4.33 9.00 -5.12
N LEU A 186 -3.71 7.82 -5.16
CA LEU A 186 -2.27 7.67 -4.98
C LEU A 186 -1.48 8.41 -6.07
N HIS A 187 -1.93 8.36 -7.33
CA HIS A 187 -1.30 9.06 -8.43
C HIS A 187 -1.43 10.59 -8.29
N GLU A 188 -2.64 11.10 -8.04
CA GLU A 188 -2.89 12.54 -7.88
C GLU A 188 -2.19 13.14 -6.64
N ASN A 189 -1.74 12.30 -5.69
CA ASN A 189 -0.97 12.72 -4.51
C ASN A 189 0.54 12.40 -4.60
N ASP A 190 1.06 12.19 -5.82
CA ASP A 190 2.48 11.92 -6.10
C ASP A 190 3.06 10.71 -5.35
N LYS A 191 2.21 9.75 -4.95
CA LYS A 191 2.64 8.53 -4.26
C LYS A 191 3.06 7.42 -5.22
N VAL A 192 2.48 7.41 -6.42
CA VAL A 192 2.67 6.41 -7.47
C VAL A 192 2.67 7.09 -8.84
N LYS A 193 3.67 6.80 -9.66
CA LYS A 193 3.73 7.32 -11.04
C LYS A 193 2.75 6.59 -11.96
N LEU A 194 2.41 7.20 -13.09
CA LEU A 194 1.52 6.57 -14.08
C LEU A 194 2.06 5.21 -14.54
N ASP A 195 3.35 5.12 -14.85
CA ASP A 195 4.00 3.87 -15.27
C ASP A 195 4.03 2.81 -14.16
N GLU A 196 4.18 3.23 -12.90
CA GLU A 196 4.12 2.32 -11.75
C GLU A 196 2.71 1.76 -11.54
N ALA A 197 1.67 2.58 -11.75
CA ALA A 197 0.27 2.16 -11.69
C ALA A 197 -0.08 1.19 -12.83
N ASP A 198 0.46 1.42 -14.02
CA ASP A 198 0.33 0.50 -15.16
C ASP A 198 0.92 -0.87 -14.85
N LEU A 199 2.19 -0.89 -14.40
CA LEU A 199 2.86 -2.14 -13.99
C LEU A 199 2.09 -2.82 -12.86
N PHE A 200 1.58 -2.06 -11.90
CA PHE A 200 0.75 -2.59 -10.83
C PHE A 200 -0.46 -3.37 -11.35
N PHE A 201 -1.25 -2.79 -12.26
CA PHE A 201 -2.44 -3.47 -12.79
C PHE A 201 -2.10 -4.62 -13.73
N GLN A 202 -0.99 -4.54 -14.48
CA GLN A 202 -0.48 -5.64 -15.29
C GLN A 202 -0.10 -6.84 -14.42
N GLU A 203 0.71 -6.62 -13.38
CA GLU A 203 1.09 -7.66 -12.41
C GLU A 203 -0.11 -8.19 -11.63
N LEU A 204 -1.04 -7.31 -11.27
CA LEU A 204 -2.21 -7.67 -10.48
C LEU A 204 -3.20 -8.53 -11.26
N CYS A 205 -3.42 -8.25 -12.54
CA CYS A 205 -4.32 -9.02 -13.39
C CYS A 205 -3.63 -10.22 -14.05
N GLY A 206 -2.30 -10.28 -13.97
CA GLY A 206 -1.45 -11.25 -14.65
C GLY A 206 -1.41 -11.02 -16.16
N ASP A 207 -0.54 -11.78 -16.84
CA ASP A 207 -0.60 -11.98 -18.28
C ASP A 207 -1.90 -12.72 -18.62
N VAL A 208 -3.04 -12.02 -18.60
CA VAL A 208 -4.14 -12.34 -19.51
C VAL A 208 -3.67 -11.89 -20.89
N SER A 209 -2.63 -12.56 -21.39
CA SER A 209 -2.23 -12.61 -22.79
C SER A 209 -3.27 -13.45 -23.55
N GLY A 210 -4.52 -13.01 -23.45
CA GLY A 210 -5.44 -13.11 -24.57
C GLY A 210 -5.09 -12.00 -25.56
N PRO A 211 -5.42 -12.14 -26.86
CA PRO A 211 -5.12 -11.17 -27.91
C PRO A 211 -6.02 -9.91 -27.82
N GLN A 212 -6.30 -9.46 -26.61
CA GLN A 212 -7.30 -8.48 -26.24
C GLN A 212 -6.54 -7.32 -25.60
N GLY A 213 -6.88 -6.07 -25.90
CA GLY A 213 -6.32 -4.90 -25.19
C GLY A 213 -6.29 -5.11 -23.66
N GLY A 214 -5.34 -4.46 -22.98
CA GLY A 214 -4.93 -4.74 -21.60
C GLY A 214 -6.07 -4.93 -20.56
N PRO A 215 -5.73 -5.38 -19.34
CA PRO A 215 -6.72 -5.77 -18.33
C PRO A 215 -7.85 -4.74 -18.17
N GLN A 216 -9.12 -5.16 -18.12
CA GLN A 216 -10.25 -4.22 -18.03
C GLN A 216 -10.08 -3.22 -16.89
N LEU A 217 -9.55 -3.69 -15.75
CA LEU A 217 -9.28 -2.85 -14.58
C LEU A 217 -8.24 -1.76 -14.82
N LEU A 218 -7.25 -2.00 -15.69
CA LEU A 218 -6.29 -0.99 -16.13
C LEU A 218 -6.97 0.09 -16.98
N VAL A 219 -7.90 -0.32 -17.84
CA VAL A 219 -8.70 0.60 -18.66
C VAL A 219 -9.63 1.43 -17.76
N ASP A 220 -10.28 0.80 -16.78
CA ASP A 220 -11.12 1.49 -15.80
C ASP A 220 -10.29 2.51 -14.98
N PHE A 221 -9.05 2.17 -14.63
CA PHE A 221 -8.11 3.10 -14.01
C PHE A 221 -7.78 4.29 -14.93
N TRP A 222 -7.45 4.05 -16.19
CA TRP A 222 -7.17 5.13 -17.14
C TRP A 222 -8.38 6.05 -17.34
N GLU A 223 -9.59 5.50 -17.40
CA GLU A 223 -10.83 6.29 -17.49
C GLU A 223 -11.08 7.12 -16.24
N ALA A 224 -10.96 6.50 -15.07
CA ALA A 224 -11.13 7.19 -13.79
C ALA A 224 -10.08 8.29 -13.62
N LEU A 225 -8.83 8.03 -14.00
CA LEU A 225 -7.76 9.02 -13.94
C LEU A 225 -7.97 10.14 -14.96
N LEU A 226 -8.41 9.84 -16.18
CA LEU A 226 -8.73 10.86 -17.19
C LEU A 226 -9.80 11.83 -16.67
N MET A 227 -10.79 11.32 -15.93
CA MET A 227 -11.86 12.14 -15.34
C MET A 227 -11.40 12.95 -14.13
N ALA A 228 -10.39 12.47 -13.40
CA ALA A 228 -9.90 13.11 -12.18
C ALA A 228 -8.73 14.08 -12.42
N SER A 229 -7.87 13.80 -13.40
CA SER A 229 -6.60 14.51 -13.56
C SER A 229 -6.80 15.93 -14.10
N SER A 230 -5.97 16.83 -13.59
CA SER A 230 -5.86 18.21 -14.06
C SER A 230 -4.60 18.46 -14.90
N GLN A 231 -3.76 17.44 -15.08
CA GLN A 231 -2.47 17.55 -15.78
C GLN A 231 -2.63 17.27 -17.27
N GLU A 232 -2.42 18.29 -18.12
CA GLU A 232 -2.62 18.17 -19.57
C GLU A 232 -1.76 17.08 -20.22
N ALA A 233 -0.51 16.91 -19.79
CA ALA A 233 0.38 15.87 -20.30
C ALA A 233 -0.17 14.46 -20.02
N VAL A 234 -0.66 14.21 -18.80
CA VAL A 234 -1.28 12.93 -18.41
C VAL A 234 -2.57 12.70 -19.19
N ILE A 235 -3.41 13.73 -19.35
CA ILE A 235 -4.65 13.66 -20.13
C ILE A 235 -4.37 13.26 -21.58
N GLN A 236 -3.40 13.91 -22.24
CA GLN A 236 -3.06 13.59 -23.64
C GLN A 236 -2.57 12.15 -23.79
N GLU A 237 -1.74 11.69 -22.86
CA GLU A 237 -1.24 10.32 -22.84
C GLU A 237 -2.37 9.30 -22.62
N LEU A 238 -3.27 9.54 -21.66
CA LEU A 238 -4.42 8.68 -21.40
C LEU A 238 -5.39 8.63 -22.58
N LEU A 239 -5.66 9.76 -23.25
CA LEU A 239 -6.49 9.81 -24.45
C LEU A 239 -5.91 8.93 -25.57
N PHE A 240 -4.59 8.97 -25.77
CA PHE A 240 -3.93 8.12 -26.77
C PHE A 240 -4.04 6.63 -26.41
N ARG A 241 -3.79 6.26 -25.15
CA ARG A 241 -3.89 4.88 -24.65
C ARG A 241 -5.33 4.34 -24.78
N LEU A 242 -6.30 5.10 -24.29
CA LEU A 242 -7.73 4.72 -24.35
C LEU A 242 -8.24 4.63 -25.78
N THR A 243 -7.90 5.59 -26.65
CA THR A 243 -8.31 5.56 -28.07
C THR A 243 -7.77 4.30 -28.75
N THR A 244 -6.52 3.92 -28.47
CA THR A 244 -5.93 2.69 -29.01
C THR A 244 -6.70 1.45 -28.57
N VAL A 245 -7.01 1.35 -27.27
CA VAL A 245 -7.83 0.24 -26.73
C VAL A 245 -9.22 0.20 -27.36
N TYR A 246 -9.89 1.34 -27.48
CA TYR A 246 -11.25 1.40 -28.00
C TYR A 246 -11.32 1.10 -29.50
N ILE A 247 -10.36 1.57 -30.30
CA ILE A 247 -10.26 1.20 -31.72
C ILE A 247 -10.03 -0.31 -31.85
N ASP A 248 -9.13 -0.89 -31.05
CA ASP A 248 -8.86 -2.33 -31.07
C ASP A 248 -10.13 -3.15 -30.73
N ARG A 249 -10.86 -2.75 -29.68
CA ARG A 249 -12.13 -3.38 -29.28
C ARG A 249 -13.20 -3.32 -30.37
N VAL A 250 -13.34 -2.16 -31.04
CA VAL A 250 -14.33 -1.99 -32.13
C VAL A 250 -13.94 -2.81 -33.35
N THR A 251 -12.66 -2.83 -33.72
CA THR A 251 -12.17 -3.53 -34.91
C THR A 251 -12.23 -5.06 -34.78
N ARG A 252 -12.07 -5.60 -33.57
CA ARG A 252 -12.07 -7.06 -33.32
C ARG A 252 -13.46 -7.67 -33.16
N ARG A 253 -14.54 -6.89 -33.06
CA ARG A 253 -15.91 -7.38 -32.77
C ARG A 253 -15.94 -8.33 -31.56
N ASP A 254 -15.22 -7.99 -30.50
CA ASP A 254 -15.21 -8.81 -29.29
C ASP A 254 -16.57 -8.74 -28.57
N GLY A 255 -17.47 -9.67 -28.93
CA GLY A 255 -18.77 -9.88 -28.30
C GLY A 255 -18.70 -10.64 -26.97
N ARG A 256 -17.55 -10.67 -26.29
CA ARG A 256 -17.39 -11.35 -25.00
C ARG A 256 -17.19 -10.34 -23.87
N GLY A 257 -18.27 -10.06 -23.16
CA GLY A 257 -18.28 -9.91 -21.70
C GLY A 257 -17.31 -8.90 -21.06
N PHE A 258 -17.11 -7.73 -21.66
CA PHE A 258 -16.49 -6.62 -20.92
C PHE A 258 -17.52 -6.07 -19.94
N LYS A 259 -17.26 -6.20 -18.64
CA LYS A 259 -18.08 -5.59 -17.60
C LYS A 259 -17.30 -4.37 -17.06
N PRO A 260 -17.53 -3.16 -17.59
CA PRO A 260 -16.95 -1.95 -17.02
C PRO A 260 -17.42 -1.74 -15.57
N LEU A 261 -16.66 -0.98 -14.78
CA LEU A 261 -17.05 -0.60 -13.42
C LEU A 261 -18.42 0.10 -13.37
N LYS A 262 -18.75 0.86 -14.43
CA LYS A 262 -20.05 1.51 -14.61
C LYS A 262 -20.76 0.93 -15.81
N SER A 263 -21.98 0.46 -15.61
CA SER A 263 -22.85 0.00 -16.69
C SER A 263 -23.37 1.17 -17.53
N ALA A 264 -23.83 0.88 -18.75
CA ALA A 264 -24.50 1.88 -19.58
C ALA A 264 -25.70 2.51 -18.86
N ASP A 265 -26.39 1.76 -18.01
CA ASP A 265 -27.53 2.24 -17.21
C ASP A 265 -27.07 3.23 -16.12
N ASP A 266 -25.88 3.04 -15.52
CA ASP A 266 -25.32 3.97 -14.54
C ASP A 266 -24.98 5.33 -15.18
N LEU A 267 -24.48 5.32 -16.42
CA LEU A 267 -24.21 6.53 -17.20
C LEU A 267 -25.50 7.25 -17.63
N ILE A 268 -26.53 6.50 -18.05
CA ILE A 268 -27.83 7.05 -18.43
C ILE A 268 -28.51 7.74 -17.25
N ASN A 269 -28.44 7.15 -16.06
CA ASN A 269 -28.99 7.73 -14.83
C ASN A 269 -28.26 9.04 -14.42
N TRP A 270 -26.98 9.20 -14.76
CA TRP A 270 -26.25 10.45 -14.56
C TRP A 270 -26.65 11.53 -15.58
N CYS A 271 -26.90 11.15 -16.84
CA CYS A 271 -27.36 12.08 -17.87
C CYS A 271 -28.79 12.60 -17.60
N SER A 272 -29.67 11.82 -16.98
CA SER A 272 -31.01 12.29 -16.60
C SER A 272 -31.02 13.44 -15.58
N HIS A 273 -29.92 13.68 -14.88
CA HIS A 273 -29.78 14.82 -13.97
C HIS A 273 -29.36 16.13 -14.66
N TYR A 274 -28.91 16.09 -15.91
CA TYR A 274 -28.59 17.27 -16.72
C TYR A 274 -29.75 17.71 -17.63
N GLY A 275 -30.91 17.05 -17.54
CA GLY A 275 -32.05 17.23 -18.43
C GLY A 275 -33.34 17.67 -17.74
N VAL A 276 -33.29 18.68 -16.87
CA VAL A 276 -34.47 19.51 -16.59
C VAL A 276 -34.02 20.98 -16.60
N LEU A 277 -34.16 21.60 -17.77
CA LEU A 277 -34.27 23.05 -17.95
C LEU A 277 -35.74 23.43 -17.89
#